data_AF-A0A0B6Z6A2-F1
#
_entry.id   AF-A0A0B6Z6A2-F1
#
_cell.length_a   1.000
_cell.length_b   1.000
_cell.length_c   1.000
_cell.angle_alpha   90.00
_cell.angle_beta   90.00
_cell.angle_gamma   90.00
#
_symmetry.space_group_name_H-M   'P 1'
#
loop_
_entity.id
_entity.type
_entity.pdbx_description
1 polymer ?
#
loop_
_entity_poly.entity_id
_entity_poly.type
_entity_poly.pdbx_seq_one_letter_code
_entity_poly.pdbx_strand_id
1 'polypeptide(L)'
;KMPVPAELLIVVVSTLACHYGEFKKRWHIKVVGQIPAGLPEPQFPAFTNVSSYGVDCIIIAVVAFAQSVSLAVLMAKKHHYDI
;
A
#
# COMPACT_ATOMS: atom_id res chain seq x y z
N LYS A 1 24.63 9.34 5.90
CA LYS A 1 23.91 10.34 5.07
C LYS A 1 22.44 10.18 5.37
N MET A 2 21.77 11.21 5.88
CA MET A 2 20.37 11.13 6.27
C MET A 2 19.50 11.07 5.00
N PRO A 3 18.61 10.08 4.83
CA PRO A 3 17.74 10.04 3.67
C PRO A 3 16.74 11.20 3.73
N VAL A 4 16.63 11.96 2.65
CA VAL A 4 15.61 13.02 2.50
C VAL A 4 14.29 12.35 2.12
N PRO A 5 13.17 12.63 2.82
CA PRO A 5 11.88 11.99 2.56
C PRO A 5 11.19 12.61 1.33
N ALA A 6 11.73 12.36 0.13
CA ALA A 6 11.23 12.94 -1.12
C ALA A 6 9.77 12.58 -1.40
N GLU A 7 9.35 11.34 -1.10
CA GLU A 7 7.97 10.88 -1.28
C GLU A 7 6.98 11.70 -0.44
N LEU A 8 7.35 12.00 0.81
CA LEU A 8 6.52 12.81 1.71
C LEU A 8 6.37 14.24 1.17
N LEU A 9 7.46 14.84 0.68
CA LEU A 9 7.42 16.18 0.09
C LEU A 9 6.51 16.23 -1.12
N ILE A 10 6.57 15.22 -1.99
CA ILE A 10 5.71 15.12 -3.18
C ILE A 10 4.24 15.03 -2.78
N VAL A 11 3.90 14.20 -1.77
CA VAL A 11 2.52 14.06 -1.28
C VAL A 11 2.00 15.39 -0.71
N VAL A 12 2.79 16.09 0.11
CA VAL A 12 2.40 17.38 0.69
C VAL A 12 2.18 18.43 -0.41
N VAL A 13 3.14 18.61 -1.30
CA VAL A 13 3.05 19.61 -2.39
C VAL A 13 1.85 19.31 -3.30
N SER A 14 1.65 18.05 -3.67
CA SER A 14 0.53 17.63 -4.52
C SER A 14 -0.82 17.87 -3.84
N THR A 15 -0.90 17.59 -2.53
CA THR A 15 -2.13 17.82 -1.75
C THR A 15 -2.46 19.31 -1.66
N LEU A 16 -1.47 20.16 -1.38
CA LEU A 16 -1.65 21.61 -1.34
C LEU A 16 -2.06 22.16 -2.72
N ALA A 17 -1.39 21.71 -3.79
CA ALA A 17 -1.73 22.12 -5.16
C ALA A 17 -3.17 21.72 -5.53
N CYS A 18 -3.57 20.47 -5.25
CA CYS A 18 -4.93 19.98 -5.49
C CYS A 18 -5.99 20.73 -4.68
N HIS A 19 -5.68 21.09 -3.43
CA HIS A 19 -6.59 21.79 -2.53
C HIS A 19 -6.77 23.26 -2.94
N TYR A 20 -5.68 24.02 -3.09
CA TYR A 20 -5.74 25.44 -3.42
C TYR A 20 -6.11 25.72 -4.88
N GLY A 21 -5.81 24.82 -5.80
CA GLY A 21 -6.21 24.95 -7.20
C GLY A 21 -7.61 24.41 -7.52
N GLU A 22 -8.38 23.97 -6.52
CA GLU A 22 -9.73 23.40 -6.66
C GLU A 22 -9.82 22.31 -7.76
N PHE A 23 -8.83 21.41 -7.83
CA PHE A 23 -8.65 20.48 -8.96
C PHE A 23 -9.86 19.57 -9.18
N LYS A 24 -10.52 19.20 -8.07
CA LYS A 24 -11.76 18.41 -8.08
C LYS A 24 -12.90 19.13 -8.79
N LYS A 25 -13.06 20.44 -8.59
CA LYS A 25 -14.20 21.23 -9.09
C LYS A 25 -13.93 21.75 -10.50
N ARG A 26 -12.71 22.22 -10.76
CA ARG A 26 -12.34 22.87 -12.02
C ARG A 26 -12.02 21.88 -13.14
N TRP A 27 -11.38 20.76 -12.80
CA TRP A 27 -10.91 19.78 -13.78
C TRP A 27 -11.51 18.39 -13.59
N HIS A 28 -12.46 18.22 -12.66
CA HIS A 28 -13.11 16.93 -12.36
C HIS A 28 -12.10 15.80 -12.06
N ILE A 29 -10.93 16.15 -11.52
CA ILE A 29 -9.89 15.19 -11.17
C ILE A 29 -10.32 14.42 -9.91
N LYS A 30 -10.18 13.09 -9.95
CA LYS A 30 -10.49 12.20 -8.82
C LYS A 30 -9.50 12.46 -7.68
N VAL A 31 -10.01 12.89 -6.53
CA VAL A 31 -9.24 13.06 -5.28
C VAL A 31 -9.56 11.92 -4.30
N VAL A 32 -8.65 11.66 -3.36
CA VAL A 32 -8.73 10.55 -2.37
C VAL A 32 -10.01 10.57 -1.53
N GLY A 33 -10.59 11.74 -1.28
CA GLY A 33 -11.84 11.87 -0.50
C GLY A 33 -11.58 11.91 1.01
N GLN A 34 -12.59 11.53 1.80
CA GLN A 34 -12.47 11.49 3.26
C GLN A 34 -11.88 10.16 3.71
N ILE A 35 -10.87 10.24 4.58
CA ILE A 35 -10.24 9.08 5.22
C ILE A 35 -10.81 9.03 6.65
N PRO A 36 -11.47 7.93 7.05
CA PRO A 36 -12.01 7.82 8.40
C PRO A 36 -10.88 7.85 9.42
N ALA A 37 -11.07 8.58 10.50
CA ALA A 37 -10.13 8.59 11.62
C ALA A 37 -10.45 7.41 12.55
N GLY A 38 -9.43 6.66 12.96
CA GLY A 38 -9.55 5.54 13.89
C GLY A 38 -9.48 4.16 13.22
N LEU A 39 -9.64 3.12 14.04
CA LEU A 39 -9.68 1.73 13.57
C LEU A 39 -11.11 1.39 13.11
N PRO A 40 -11.28 0.67 11.99
CA PRO A 40 -12.57 0.11 11.63
C PRO A 40 -13.00 -0.95 12.65
N GLU A 41 -14.31 -1.12 12.83
CA GLU A 41 -14.86 -2.18 13.68
C GLU A 41 -14.45 -3.57 13.14
N PRO A 42 -14.11 -4.54 14.02
CA PRO A 42 -13.77 -5.88 13.60
C PRO A 42 -14.99 -6.56 12.96
N GLN A 43 -14.84 -7.02 11.72
CA GLN A 43 -15.90 -7.68 10.97
C GLN A 43 -15.46 -9.09 10.58
N PHE A 44 -16.39 -10.03 10.66
CA PHE A 44 -16.16 -11.39 10.17
C PHE A 44 -16.21 -11.42 8.64
N PRO A 45 -15.22 -12.05 7.98
CA PRO A 45 -15.24 -12.19 6.53
C PRO A 45 -16.38 -13.11 6.10
N ALA A 46 -17.12 -12.71 5.06
CA ALA A 46 -18.11 -13.55 4.42
C ALA A 46 -17.44 -14.54 3.47
N PHE A 47 -17.61 -15.84 3.69
CA PHE A 47 -17.05 -16.91 2.85
C PHE A 47 -17.96 -17.30 1.67
N THR A 48 -18.94 -16.48 1.32
CA THR A 48 -19.97 -16.81 0.32
C THR A 48 -19.43 -16.95 -1.10
N ASN A 49 -18.31 -16.30 -1.43
CA ASN A 49 -17.75 -16.25 -2.80
C ASN A 49 -16.29 -16.74 -2.90
N VAL A 50 -15.84 -17.59 -1.97
CA VAL A 50 -14.43 -18.05 -1.93
C VAL A 50 -14.03 -18.77 -3.23
N SER A 51 -14.94 -19.51 -3.85
CA SER A 51 -14.68 -20.21 -5.11
C SER A 51 -14.30 -19.25 -6.26
N SER A 52 -14.84 -18.03 -6.27
CA SER A 52 -14.60 -17.05 -7.33
C SER A 52 -13.21 -16.42 -7.31
N TYR A 53 -12.59 -16.32 -6.12
CA TYR A 53 -11.29 -15.67 -5.94
C TYR A 53 -10.21 -16.60 -5.35
N GLY A 54 -10.55 -17.87 -5.10
CA GLY A 54 -9.65 -18.81 -4.45
C GLY A 54 -8.34 -19.03 -5.21
N VAL A 55 -8.40 -19.06 -6.54
CA VAL A 55 -7.20 -19.18 -7.39
C VAL A 55 -6.31 -17.94 -7.28
N ASP A 56 -6.90 -16.74 -7.34
CA ASP A 56 -6.15 -15.48 -7.18
C ASP A 56 -5.47 -15.41 -5.81
N CYS A 57 -6.14 -15.86 -4.75
CA CYS A 57 -5.57 -15.93 -3.40
C CYS A 57 -4.33 -16.83 -3.35
N ILE A 58 -4.35 -18.00 -4.01
CA ILE A 58 -3.19 -18.92 -4.04
C ILE A 58 -2.02 -18.25 -4.76
N ILE A 59 -2.27 -17.59 -5.89
CA ILE A 59 -1.23 -16.89 -6.65
C ILE A 59 -0.61 -15.78 -5.81
N ILE A 60 -1.42 -14.93 -5.17
CA ILE A 60 -0.94 -13.86 -4.29
C ILE A 60 -0.13 -14.42 -3.12
N ALA A 61 -0.56 -15.53 -2.52
CA ALA A 61 0.16 -16.16 -1.42
C ALA A 61 1.56 -16.63 -1.82
N VAL A 62 1.71 -17.28 -2.98
CA VAL A 62 3.01 -17.72 -3.49
C VAL A 62 3.92 -16.53 -3.79
N VAL A 63 3.39 -15.48 -4.42
CA VAL A 63 4.16 -14.26 -4.74
C VAL A 63 4.60 -13.54 -3.46
N ALA A 64 3.72 -13.39 -2.48
CA ALA A 64 4.03 -12.75 -1.21
C ALA A 64 5.09 -13.54 -0.42
N PHE A 65 5.00 -14.87 -0.42
CA PHE A 65 6.00 -15.75 0.19
C PHE A 65 7.36 -15.60 -0.51
N ALA A 66 7.39 -15.67 -1.85
CA ALA A 66 8.61 -15.50 -2.62
C ALA A 66 9.25 -14.12 -2.39
N GLN A 67 8.45 -13.04 -2.34
CA GLN A 67 8.93 -11.69 -2.04
C GLN A 67 9.56 -11.62 -0.64
N SER A 68 8.90 -12.22 0.35
CA SER A 68 9.36 -12.25 1.74
C SER A 68 10.68 -13.02 1.87
N VAL A 69 10.77 -14.21 1.26
CA VAL A 69 12.00 -15.01 1.24
C VAL A 69 13.12 -14.30 0.48
N SER A 70 12.82 -13.66 -0.65
CA SER A 70 13.82 -12.90 -1.42
C SER A 70 14.41 -11.75 -0.59
N LEU A 71 13.58 -11.03 0.16
CA LEU A 71 14.05 -9.98 1.07
C LEU A 71 14.84 -10.55 2.25
N ALA A 72 14.39 -11.68 2.82
CA ALA A 72 15.09 -12.37 3.90
C ALA A 72 16.50 -12.80 3.46
N VAL A 73 16.62 -13.44 2.29
CA VAL A 73 17.91 -13.83 1.69
C VAL A 73 18.82 -12.62 1.48
N LEU A 74 18.28 -11.51 0.98
CA LEU A 74 19.05 -10.29 0.75
C LEU A 74 19.60 -9.72 2.05
N MET A 75 18.79 -9.68 3.10
CA MET A 75 19.22 -9.19 4.42
C MET A 75 20.21 -10.15 5.07
N ALA A 76 19.96 -11.45 5.01
CA ALA A 76 20.85 -12.48 5.54
C ALA A 76 22.24 -12.43 4.88
N LYS A 77 22.29 -12.31 3.55
CA LYS A 77 23.56 -12.07 2.82
C LYS A 77 24.22 -10.75 3.19
N LYS A 78 23.46 -9.67 3.31
CA LYS A 78 23.96 -8.34 3.68
C LYS A 78 24.56 -8.31 5.08
N HIS A 79 24.02 -9.12 5.98
CA HIS A 79 24.38 -9.14 7.40
C HIS A 79 25.17 -10.40 7.81
N HIS A 80 25.53 -11.27 6.86
CA HIS A 80 26.25 -12.53 7.09
C HIS A 80 25.57 -13.48 8.10
N TYR A 81 24.24 -13.61 7.99
CA TYR A 81 23.44 -14.58 8.74
C TYR A 81 22.82 -15.61 7.79
N ASP A 82 22.45 -16.77 8.32
CA ASP A 82 21.66 -17.79 7.61
C ASP A 82 20.15 -17.49 7.75
N ILE A 83 19.35 -18.00 6.82
CA ILE A 83 17.91 -17.73 6.67
C ILE A 83 17.12 -18.96 7.12
#